data_AF-A0A814YBW4-F1
#
_entry.id   AF-A0A814YBW4-F1
#
_cell.length_a   1.000
_cell.length_b   1.000
_cell.length_c   1.000
_cell.angle_alpha   90.00
_cell.angle_beta   90.00
_cell.angle_gamma   90.00
#
_symmetry.space_group_name_H-M   'P 1'
#
loop_
_entity.id
_entity.type
_entity.pdbx_description
1 polymer ?
#
loop_
_entity_poly.entity_id
_entity_poly.type
_entity_poly.pdbx_seq_one_letter_code
_entity_poly.pdbx_strand_id
1 'polypeptide(L)'
;MSFENFVNWTVSIDCGSTIGNYQGQIKSVDGINQRLTLKNAFHNGILIDQDGSNNVTIKAKDIIDLNLLSQPDEGLVVPGINLELRNRLFSSAEYHGYLLERRIESMGRCTTDMCLHLLGDTQRLLVKNRHQHPTIVVLACLTEVQGAYAICAGRILASRNIRIYLYIPPNSTPIQYHFIENELKLFRTTQDLPRSPVDLILNVQYCSHLQASVIGVDLPLDGGANECKYSLVPLLPLVSMSSKNVGRFYLCDLGFGQHVFQHLQIRYASPFGAKSFVALHDN
;
A
#
# COMPACT_ATOMS: atom_id res chain seq x y z
N MET A 1 -29.19 22.22 -7.77
CA MET A 1 -27.72 22.17 -7.83
C MET A 1 -27.29 22.78 -9.15
N SER A 2 -26.35 23.73 -9.15
CA SER A 2 -25.75 24.27 -10.39
C SER A 2 -24.75 23.28 -11.00
N PHE A 3 -24.61 23.28 -12.33
CA PHE A 3 -23.69 22.39 -13.06
C PHE A 3 -22.21 22.59 -12.67
N GLU A 4 -21.86 23.75 -12.13
CA GLU A 4 -20.52 24.09 -11.65
C GLU A 4 -20.08 23.23 -10.45
N ASN A 5 -21.01 22.64 -9.69
CA ASN A 5 -20.68 21.81 -8.52
C ASN A 5 -19.99 20.47 -8.87
N PHE A 6 -20.01 20.07 -10.15
CA PHE A 6 -19.44 18.82 -10.62
C PHE A 6 -18.08 18.99 -11.30
N VAL A 7 -17.59 20.22 -11.44
CA VAL A 7 -16.24 20.47 -11.98
C VAL A 7 -15.20 19.81 -11.06
N ASN A 8 -14.19 19.20 -11.67
CA ASN A 8 -13.13 18.39 -11.07
C ASN A 8 -13.54 17.02 -10.51
N TRP A 9 -14.82 16.63 -10.55
CA TRP A 9 -15.21 15.27 -10.17
C TRP A 9 -14.60 14.25 -11.13
N THR A 10 -14.13 13.13 -10.58
CA THR A 10 -13.73 11.98 -11.39
C THR A 10 -14.98 11.19 -11.76
N VAL A 11 -15.14 10.88 -13.05
CA VAL A 11 -16.32 10.18 -13.56
C VAL A 11 -15.93 9.04 -14.50
N SER A 12 -16.78 8.02 -14.55
CA SER A 12 -16.78 6.98 -15.58
C SER A 12 -18.02 7.13 -16.43
N ILE A 13 -17.86 7.11 -17.75
CA ILE A 13 -18.91 7.37 -18.73
C ILE A 13 -18.93 6.18 -19.69
N ASP A 14 -20.09 5.53 -19.78
CA ASP A 14 -20.36 4.50 -20.78
C ASP A 14 -21.03 5.15 -21.99
N CYS A 15 -20.38 5.05 -23.16
CA CYS A 15 -20.91 5.54 -24.43
C CYS A 15 -21.38 4.40 -25.37
N GLY A 16 -21.60 3.20 -24.83
CA GLY A 16 -22.05 2.01 -25.53
C GLY A 16 -20.96 1.26 -26.27
N SER A 17 -21.33 0.11 -26.84
CA SER A 17 -20.39 -0.84 -27.47
C SER A 17 -19.65 -0.29 -28.70
N THR A 18 -20.20 0.73 -29.37
CA THR A 18 -19.58 1.31 -30.57
C THR A 18 -18.56 2.40 -30.24
N ILE A 19 -18.79 3.19 -29.20
CA ILE A 19 -17.92 4.31 -28.82
C ILE A 19 -16.97 3.89 -27.69
N GLY A 20 -17.43 3.07 -26.75
CA GLY A 20 -16.65 2.57 -25.61
C GLY A 20 -16.77 3.45 -24.36
N ASN A 21 -15.89 3.22 -23.40
CA ASN A 21 -15.95 3.84 -22.09
C ASN A 21 -14.90 4.93 -21.93
N TYR A 22 -15.28 6.03 -21.28
CA TYR A 22 -14.39 7.11 -20.90
C TYR A 22 -14.28 7.24 -19.39
N GLN A 23 -13.10 7.57 -18.89
CA GLN A 23 -12.90 7.93 -17.49
C GLN A 23 -12.04 9.18 -17.39
N GLY A 24 -12.33 10.09 -16.46
CA GLY A 24 -11.53 11.31 -16.30
C GLY A 24 -12.16 12.33 -15.38
N GLN A 25 -11.51 13.48 -15.22
CA GLN A 25 -12.03 14.55 -14.37
C GLN A 25 -12.86 15.53 -15.19
N ILE A 26 -14.03 15.93 -14.70
CA ILE A 26 -14.86 16.93 -15.36
C ILE A 26 -14.11 18.26 -15.41
N LYS A 27 -13.80 18.72 -16.61
CA LYS A 27 -13.21 20.05 -16.85
C LYS A 27 -14.29 21.12 -16.98
N SER A 28 -15.35 20.82 -17.73
CA SER A 28 -16.47 21.74 -17.94
C SER A 28 -17.72 20.99 -18.37
N VAL A 29 -18.87 21.50 -17.92
CA VAL A 29 -20.20 21.02 -18.30
C VAL A 29 -20.91 22.14 -19.07
N ASP A 30 -21.22 21.91 -20.34
CA ASP A 30 -21.96 22.84 -21.18
C ASP A 30 -23.39 22.32 -21.39
N GLY A 31 -24.31 22.80 -20.56
CA GLY A 31 -25.73 22.42 -20.62
C GLY A 31 -26.47 22.97 -21.84
N ILE A 32 -25.96 24.03 -22.49
CA ILE A 32 -26.59 24.64 -23.67
C ILE A 32 -26.28 23.78 -24.89
N ASN A 33 -25.00 23.45 -25.11
CA ASN A 33 -24.58 22.64 -26.25
C ASN A 33 -24.64 21.13 -25.97
N GLN A 34 -25.05 20.72 -24.77
CA GLN A 34 -25.15 19.32 -24.33
C GLN A 34 -23.80 18.58 -24.47
N ARG A 35 -22.74 19.16 -23.90
CA ARG A 35 -21.37 18.64 -23.98
C ARG A 35 -20.73 18.53 -22.60
N LEU A 36 -20.01 17.44 -22.39
CA LEU A 36 -19.18 17.22 -21.21
C LEU A 36 -17.73 17.10 -21.63
N THR A 37 -16.86 17.94 -21.07
CA THR A 37 -15.42 17.87 -21.34
C THR A 37 -14.71 17.28 -20.14
N LEU A 38 -13.95 16.22 -20.36
CA LEU A 38 -13.06 15.62 -19.37
C LEU A 38 -11.62 16.07 -19.62
N LYS A 39 -10.83 16.19 -18.54
CA LYS A 39 -9.37 16.32 -18.55
C LYS A 39 -8.75 15.04 -17.97
N ASN A 40 -7.49 14.77 -18.33
CA ASN A 40 -6.79 13.54 -17.95
C ASN A 40 -7.61 12.28 -18.27
N ALA A 41 -8.25 12.28 -19.44
CA ALA A 41 -9.23 11.28 -19.79
C ALA A 41 -8.58 10.01 -20.35
N PHE A 42 -9.18 8.87 -20.04
CA PHE A 42 -8.87 7.55 -20.58
C PHE A 42 -10.03 7.11 -21.47
N HIS A 43 -9.72 6.45 -22.58
CA HIS A 43 -10.66 5.75 -23.45
C HIS A 43 -10.31 4.27 -23.41
N ASN A 44 -11.24 3.44 -22.94
CA ASN A 44 -11.05 1.99 -22.77
C ASN A 44 -9.74 1.65 -22.00
N GLY A 45 -9.42 2.43 -20.97
CA GLY A 45 -8.22 2.26 -20.15
C GLY A 45 -6.93 2.83 -20.73
N ILE A 46 -6.95 3.34 -21.97
CA ILE A 46 -5.81 4.00 -22.61
C ILE A 46 -5.97 5.51 -22.48
N LEU A 47 -4.94 6.19 -21.99
CA LEU A 47 -5.00 7.63 -21.83
C LEU A 47 -5.08 8.35 -23.20
N ILE A 48 -5.99 9.31 -23.30
CA ILE A 48 -6.19 10.16 -24.47
C ILE A 48 -5.22 11.36 -24.39
N ASP A 49 -4.24 11.39 -25.30
CA ASP A 49 -3.29 12.49 -25.43
C ASP A 49 -3.11 12.90 -26.90
N GLN A 50 -4.23 13.22 -27.57
CA GLN A 50 -4.22 13.47 -29.02
C GLN A 50 -3.57 14.81 -29.40
N ASP A 51 -3.61 15.82 -28.52
CA ASP A 51 -3.14 17.19 -28.80
C ASP A 51 -2.30 17.81 -27.65
N GLY A 52 -1.74 17.01 -26.73
CA GLY A 52 -1.06 17.52 -25.53
C GLY A 52 -2.00 18.17 -24.49
N SER A 53 -3.29 18.27 -24.79
CA SER A 53 -4.29 18.90 -23.92
C SER A 53 -4.93 17.92 -22.92
N ASN A 54 -4.74 16.60 -23.10
CA ASN A 54 -5.38 15.51 -22.35
C ASN A 54 -6.90 15.67 -22.14
N ASN A 55 -7.59 16.39 -23.05
CA ASN A 55 -9.02 16.65 -22.92
C ASN A 55 -9.81 15.87 -23.97
N VAL A 56 -10.97 15.36 -23.57
CA VAL A 56 -11.95 14.79 -24.50
C VAL A 56 -13.30 15.45 -24.26
N THR A 57 -14.03 15.72 -25.33
CA THR A 57 -15.38 16.28 -25.24
C THR A 57 -16.39 15.30 -25.79
N ILE A 58 -17.32 14.89 -24.93
CA ILE A 58 -18.36 13.90 -25.19
C ILE A 58 -19.70 14.64 -25.29
N LYS A 59 -20.55 14.24 -26.24
CA LYS A 59 -21.90 14.80 -26.38
C LYS A 59 -22.86 14.01 -25.48
N ALA A 60 -23.78 14.68 -24.82
CA ALA A 60 -24.72 14.03 -23.89
C ALA A 60 -25.54 12.92 -24.56
N LYS A 61 -25.89 13.07 -25.85
CA LYS A 61 -26.63 12.05 -26.61
C LYS A 61 -25.88 10.72 -26.80
N ASP A 62 -24.57 10.73 -26.65
CA ASP A 62 -23.70 9.56 -26.84
C ASP A 62 -23.43 8.87 -25.48
N ILE A 63 -23.91 9.42 -24.36
CA ILE A 63 -23.76 8.87 -23.01
C ILE A 63 -24.94 7.95 -22.71
N ILE A 64 -24.66 6.69 -22.43
CA ILE A 64 -25.65 5.70 -21.97
C ILE A 64 -25.75 5.74 -20.44
N ASP A 65 -24.60 5.75 -19.77
CA ASP A 65 -24.52 5.81 -18.30
C ASP A 65 -23.35 6.68 -17.83
N LEU A 66 -23.50 7.31 -16.66
CA LEU A 66 -22.48 8.15 -16.05
C LEU A 66 -22.43 7.90 -14.55
N ASN A 67 -21.28 7.40 -14.09
CA ASN A 67 -20.99 7.13 -12.70
C ASN A 67 -19.99 8.15 -12.15
N LEU A 68 -20.35 8.78 -11.03
CA LEU A 68 -19.48 9.67 -10.28
C LEU A 68 -18.56 8.81 -9.40
N LEU A 69 -17.24 8.88 -9.63
CA LEU A 69 -16.25 8.03 -8.95
C LEU A 69 -15.62 8.67 -7.72
N SER A 70 -15.36 9.98 -7.74
CA SER A 70 -14.83 10.72 -6.58
C SER A 70 -15.01 12.23 -6.70
N GLN A 71 -15.14 12.91 -5.54
CA GLN A 71 -15.16 14.36 -5.46
C GLN A 71 -13.75 14.98 -5.60
N PRO A 72 -13.63 16.28 -5.96
CA PRO A 72 -12.34 16.98 -6.08
C PRO A 72 -11.53 17.02 -4.78
N ASP A 73 -12.22 16.91 -3.64
CA ASP A 73 -11.66 16.97 -2.29
C ASP A 73 -11.68 15.61 -1.57
N GLU A 74 -12.24 14.57 -2.18
CA GLU A 74 -12.01 13.20 -1.73
C GLU A 74 -10.63 12.79 -2.25
N GLY A 75 -9.77 12.39 -1.31
CA GLY A 75 -8.34 12.22 -1.50
C GLY A 75 -7.93 11.46 -2.75
N LEU A 76 -6.65 11.60 -3.13
CA LEU A 76 -6.07 10.96 -4.30
C LEU A 76 -6.51 9.49 -4.41
N VAL A 77 -7.28 9.17 -5.45
CA VAL A 77 -7.72 7.81 -5.72
C VAL A 77 -6.50 6.96 -6.05
N VAL A 78 -6.26 5.93 -5.25
CA VAL A 78 -5.17 4.98 -5.48
C VAL A 78 -5.75 3.71 -6.12
N PRO A 79 -5.46 3.45 -7.41
CA PRO A 79 -5.99 2.27 -8.07
C PRO A 79 -5.31 1.00 -7.57
N GLY A 80 -6.09 -0.08 -7.47
CA GLY A 80 -5.54 -1.42 -7.32
C GLY A 80 -4.83 -1.88 -8.58
N ILE A 81 -3.69 -2.57 -8.42
CA ILE A 81 -2.94 -3.19 -9.52
C ILE A 81 -3.00 -4.72 -9.41
N ASN A 82 -2.78 -5.43 -10.52
CA ASN A 82 -2.63 -6.88 -10.47
C ASN A 82 -1.19 -7.28 -10.11
N LEU A 83 -1.00 -8.57 -9.77
CA LEU A 83 0.30 -9.09 -9.34
C LEU A 83 1.38 -8.93 -10.43
N GLU A 84 1.01 -9.10 -11.70
CA GLU A 84 1.94 -8.97 -12.81
C GLU A 84 2.46 -7.54 -12.99
N LEU A 85 1.58 -6.54 -12.87
CA LEU A 85 1.98 -5.13 -12.92
C LEU A 85 2.86 -4.76 -11.71
N ARG A 86 2.57 -5.30 -10.52
CA ARG A 86 3.43 -5.13 -9.34
C ARG A 86 4.83 -5.70 -9.59
N ASN A 87 4.93 -6.90 -10.14
CA ASN A 87 6.22 -7.52 -10.46
C ASN A 87 7.00 -6.70 -11.48
N ARG A 88 6.35 -6.22 -12.54
CA ARG A 88 6.96 -5.30 -13.52
C ARG A 88 7.43 -4.00 -12.88
N LEU A 89 6.65 -3.44 -11.94
CA LEU A 89 7.01 -2.23 -11.19
C LEU A 89 8.27 -2.45 -10.35
N PHE A 90 8.38 -3.57 -9.65
CA PHE A 90 9.58 -3.91 -8.88
C PHE A 90 10.80 -4.16 -9.78
N SER A 91 10.63 -4.82 -10.93
CA SER A 91 11.71 -4.96 -11.92
C SER A 91 12.17 -3.61 -12.48
N SER A 92 11.23 -2.70 -12.77
CA SER A 92 11.56 -1.33 -13.18
C SER A 92 12.33 -0.58 -12.07
N ALA A 93 11.91 -0.73 -10.82
CA ALA A 93 12.56 -0.11 -9.69
C ALA A 93 14.01 -0.61 -9.54
N GLU A 94 14.21 -1.92 -9.68
CA GLU A 94 15.53 -2.53 -9.60
C GLU A 94 16.46 -2.05 -10.71
N TYR A 95 15.95 -1.92 -11.94
CA TYR A 95 16.65 -1.31 -13.07
C TYR A 95 17.13 0.11 -12.77
N HIS A 96 16.36 0.87 -11.99
CA HIS A 96 16.69 2.23 -11.54
C HIS A 96 17.45 2.29 -10.19
N GLY A 97 17.96 1.16 -9.69
CA GLY A 97 18.81 1.11 -8.50
C GLY A 97 18.06 0.99 -7.17
N TYR A 98 16.75 0.74 -7.18
CA TYR A 98 15.98 0.35 -5.99
C TYR A 98 16.08 -1.17 -5.78
N LEU A 99 17.30 -1.62 -5.46
CA LEU A 99 17.63 -3.02 -5.19
C LEU A 99 16.79 -3.59 -4.04
N LEU A 100 16.67 -4.92 -4.00
CA LEU A 100 15.86 -5.63 -3.02
C LEU A 100 16.17 -5.21 -1.56
N GLU A 101 17.44 -5.09 -1.19
CA GLU A 101 17.88 -4.71 0.16
C GLU A 101 17.43 -3.29 0.52
N ARG A 102 17.42 -2.37 -0.45
CA ARG A 102 16.91 -1.01 -0.24
C ARG A 102 15.40 -1.02 -0.03
N ARG A 103 14.68 -1.86 -0.80
CA ARG A 103 13.23 -2.04 -0.63
C ARG A 103 12.91 -2.64 0.75
N ILE A 104 13.72 -3.60 1.22
CA ILE A 104 13.61 -4.20 2.55
C ILE A 104 13.78 -3.14 3.64
N GLU A 105 14.82 -2.31 3.56
CA GLU A 105 15.04 -1.23 4.56
C GLU A 105 13.91 -0.20 4.55
N SER A 106 13.43 0.22 3.36
CA SER A 106 12.29 1.14 3.23
C SER A 106 11.02 0.55 3.85
N MET A 107 10.69 -0.70 3.53
CA MET A 107 9.50 -1.37 4.05
C MET A 107 9.61 -1.59 5.57
N GLY A 108 10.76 -2.03 6.07
CA GLY A 108 10.98 -2.24 7.51
C GLY A 108 10.91 -0.92 8.30
N ARG A 109 11.43 0.19 7.73
CA ARG A 109 11.34 1.51 8.35
C ARG A 109 9.91 2.03 8.40
N CYS A 110 9.19 1.94 7.30
CA CYS A 110 7.79 2.31 7.20
C CYS A 110 6.90 1.47 8.13
N THR A 111 7.15 0.15 8.20
CA THR A 111 6.49 -0.75 9.16
C THR A 111 6.79 -0.33 10.61
N THR A 112 8.02 0.07 10.92
CA THR A 112 8.40 0.61 12.24
C THR A 112 7.61 1.86 12.57
N ASP A 113 7.54 2.82 11.64
CA ASP A 113 6.81 4.08 11.85
C ASP A 113 5.31 3.80 12.11
N MET A 114 4.73 2.83 11.39
CA MET A 114 3.35 2.38 11.61
C MET A 114 3.16 1.72 12.99
N CYS A 115 4.07 0.83 13.41
CA CYS A 115 4.04 0.24 14.75
C CYS A 115 4.08 1.32 15.83
N LEU A 116 4.98 2.29 15.71
CA LEU A 116 5.12 3.39 16.67
C LEU A 116 3.87 4.25 16.72
N HIS A 117 3.27 4.55 15.57
CA HIS A 117 2.00 5.26 15.48
C HIS A 117 0.88 4.52 16.24
N LEU A 118 0.80 3.19 16.07
CA LEU A 118 -0.24 2.36 16.69
C LEU A 118 -0.04 2.14 18.19
N LEU A 119 1.20 2.16 18.68
CA LEU A 119 1.53 1.95 20.11
C LEU A 119 1.22 3.15 21.00
N GLY A 120 0.84 4.30 20.43
CA GLY A 120 0.39 5.47 21.17
C GLY A 120 1.55 6.24 21.80
N ASP A 121 2.08 7.19 21.03
CA ASP A 121 3.04 8.25 21.37
C ASP A 121 4.38 7.83 22.02
N THR A 122 5.42 8.59 21.68
CA THR A 122 6.83 8.42 22.09
C THR A 122 7.06 8.49 23.61
N GLN A 123 6.07 8.93 24.39
CA GLN A 123 6.15 9.05 25.84
C GLN A 123 6.39 7.70 26.55
N ARG A 124 5.77 6.61 26.06
CA ARG A 124 6.00 5.26 26.62
C ARG A 124 7.41 4.73 26.33
N LEU A 125 8.08 5.29 25.32
CA LEU A 125 9.42 4.91 24.88
C LEU A 125 10.53 5.74 25.52
N LEU A 126 10.17 6.69 26.40
CA LEU A 126 11.16 7.43 27.17
C LEU A 126 11.88 6.50 28.13
N VAL A 127 13.19 6.69 28.28
CA VAL A 127 14.07 5.86 29.14
C VAL A 127 13.53 5.72 30.57
N LYS A 128 12.88 6.76 31.10
CA LYS A 128 12.24 6.77 32.44
C LYS A 128 11.07 5.77 32.57
N ASN A 129 10.43 5.42 31.46
CA ASN A 129 9.25 4.56 31.39
C ASN A 129 9.61 3.13 30.95
N ARG A 130 10.86 2.68 31.13
CA ARG A 130 11.35 1.36 30.69
C ARG A 130 10.47 0.17 31.11
N HIS A 131 9.85 0.27 32.27
CA HIS A 131 8.93 -0.74 32.79
C HIS A 131 7.64 -0.87 31.96
N GLN A 132 7.23 0.17 31.22
CA GLN A 132 6.05 0.24 30.36
C GLN A 132 6.36 0.05 28.87
N HIS A 133 7.62 -0.22 28.52
CA HIS A 133 8.02 -0.41 27.12
C HIS A 133 7.17 -1.51 26.47
N PRO A 134 6.66 -1.25 25.26
CA PRO A 134 5.81 -2.19 24.57
C PRO A 134 6.58 -3.45 24.22
N THR A 135 5.85 -4.55 24.14
CA THR A 135 6.35 -5.85 23.72
C THR A 135 5.72 -6.20 22.38
N ILE A 136 6.56 -6.45 21.38
CA ILE A 136 6.13 -6.79 20.02
C ILE A 136 6.65 -8.19 19.68
N VAL A 137 5.77 -9.00 19.10
CA VAL A 137 6.14 -10.30 18.54
C VAL A 137 6.27 -10.16 17.03
N VAL A 138 7.37 -10.65 16.47
CA VAL A 138 7.60 -10.74 15.02
C VAL A 138 7.50 -12.19 14.62
N LEU A 139 6.51 -12.52 13.81
CA LEU A 139 6.31 -13.84 13.23
C LEU A 139 6.84 -13.81 11.80
N ALA A 140 8.10 -14.20 11.61
CA ALA A 140 8.78 -14.10 10.32
C ALA A 140 8.81 -15.45 9.58
N CYS A 141 8.47 -15.43 8.30
CA CYS A 141 8.68 -16.54 7.38
C CYS A 141 10.08 -16.43 6.75
N LEU A 142 10.88 -17.50 6.69
CA LEU A 142 12.22 -17.44 6.06
C LEU A 142 12.26 -17.85 4.58
N THR A 143 11.11 -18.01 3.92
CA THR A 143 11.05 -18.40 2.51
C THR A 143 10.57 -17.29 1.59
N GLU A 144 10.16 -16.14 2.14
CA GLU A 144 9.57 -15.04 1.37
C GLU A 144 10.13 -13.67 1.80
N VAL A 145 10.06 -12.68 0.92
CA VAL A 145 10.58 -11.34 1.15
C VAL A 145 9.89 -10.63 2.32
N GLN A 146 8.61 -10.93 2.54
CA GLN A 146 7.80 -10.40 3.63
C GLN A 146 8.43 -10.68 4.99
N GLY A 147 9.11 -11.83 5.14
CA GLY A 147 9.81 -12.18 6.36
C GLY A 147 10.97 -11.23 6.63
N ALA A 148 11.72 -10.87 5.59
CA ALA A 148 12.79 -9.88 5.68
C ALA A 148 12.24 -8.50 6.07
N TYR A 149 11.08 -8.09 5.54
CA TYR A 149 10.43 -6.83 5.93
C TYR A 149 10.13 -6.79 7.43
N ALA A 150 9.57 -7.88 7.98
CA ALA A 150 9.22 -7.95 9.40
C ALA A 150 10.45 -8.08 10.31
N ILE A 151 11.49 -8.83 9.91
CA ILE A 151 12.77 -8.90 10.64
C ILE A 151 13.44 -7.52 10.65
N CYS A 152 13.50 -6.84 9.51
CA CYS A 152 14.04 -5.48 9.40
C CYS A 152 13.29 -4.51 10.33
N ALA A 153 11.95 -4.53 10.31
CA ALA A 153 11.14 -3.72 11.20
C ALA A 153 11.44 -4.03 12.68
N GLY A 154 11.48 -5.31 13.06
CA GLY A 154 11.81 -5.72 14.42
C GLY A 154 13.21 -5.25 14.84
N ARG A 155 14.21 -5.30 13.96
CA ARG A 155 15.57 -4.80 14.22
C ARG A 155 15.55 -3.30 14.51
N ILE A 156 14.84 -2.54 13.68
CA ILE A 156 14.70 -1.08 13.80
C ILE A 156 13.92 -0.69 15.07
N LEU A 157 12.94 -1.51 15.49
CA LEU A 157 12.21 -1.34 16.75
C LEU A 157 13.09 -1.71 17.97
N ALA A 158 13.86 -2.80 17.89
CA ALA A 158 14.77 -3.24 18.95
C ALA A 158 15.84 -2.18 19.26
N SER A 159 16.37 -1.49 18.24
CA SER A 159 17.33 -0.40 18.43
C SER A 159 16.75 0.81 19.19
N ARG A 160 15.43 0.89 19.32
CA ARG A 160 14.70 1.89 20.14
C ARG A 160 14.34 1.38 21.53
N ASN A 161 15.01 0.32 22.01
CA ASN A 161 14.76 -0.33 23.30
C ASN A 161 13.36 -0.96 23.46
N ILE A 162 12.65 -1.20 22.36
CA ILE A 162 11.37 -1.95 22.39
C ILE A 162 11.69 -3.43 22.55
N ARG A 163 10.90 -4.14 23.36
CA ARG A 163 11.09 -5.58 23.55
C ARG A 163 10.54 -6.32 22.35
N ILE A 164 11.43 -6.99 21.60
CA ILE A 164 11.06 -7.74 20.40
C ILE A 164 11.31 -9.23 20.63
N TYR A 165 10.30 -10.04 20.32
CA TYR A 165 10.40 -11.49 20.27
C TYR A 165 10.28 -11.94 18.83
N LEU A 166 11.37 -12.42 18.25
CA LEU A 166 11.38 -12.98 16.90
C LEU A 166 11.09 -14.48 16.97
N TYR A 167 9.95 -14.89 16.42
CA TYR A 167 9.60 -16.28 16.22
C TYR A 167 9.77 -16.67 14.75
N ILE A 168 10.51 -17.74 14.55
CA ILE A 168 10.76 -18.36 13.24
C ILE A 168 10.20 -19.78 13.31
N PRO A 169 9.28 -20.17 12.42
CA PRO A 169 8.72 -21.52 12.43
C PRO A 169 9.82 -22.60 12.25
N PRO A 170 9.75 -23.72 12.98
CA PRO A 170 10.81 -24.74 13.01
C PRO A 170 11.05 -25.48 11.69
N ASN A 171 10.18 -25.31 10.69
CA ASN A 171 10.32 -25.89 9.34
C ASN A 171 10.71 -24.85 8.28
N SER A 172 10.99 -23.61 8.67
CA SER A 172 11.50 -22.58 7.77
C SER A 172 13.01 -22.75 7.63
N THR A 173 13.45 -23.68 6.78
CA THR A 173 14.86 -23.68 6.38
C THR A 173 15.09 -22.43 5.51
N PRO A 174 16.13 -21.62 5.77
CA PRO A 174 16.52 -20.53 4.87
C PRO A 174 17.07 -21.18 3.60
N ILE A 175 16.18 -21.56 2.69
CA ILE A 175 16.57 -22.09 1.39
C ILE A 175 17.17 -20.91 0.62
N GLN A 176 18.50 -20.82 0.53
CA GLN A 176 19.24 -19.99 -0.45
C GLN A 176 19.01 -18.46 -0.46
N TYR A 177 18.25 -17.86 0.45
CA TYR A 177 17.96 -16.42 0.40
C TYR A 177 18.95 -15.58 1.21
N HIS A 178 19.99 -15.09 0.54
CA HIS A 178 21.05 -14.24 1.13
C HIS A 178 20.51 -13.00 1.87
N PHE A 179 19.40 -12.42 1.40
CA PHE A 179 18.81 -11.22 2.00
C PHE A 179 18.25 -11.46 3.41
N ILE A 180 17.70 -12.65 3.70
CA ILE A 180 17.14 -12.99 5.02
C ILE A 180 18.28 -13.24 6.02
N GLU A 181 19.31 -13.96 5.60
CA GLU A 181 20.50 -14.18 6.43
C GLU A 181 21.16 -12.85 6.83
N ASN A 182 21.22 -11.89 5.90
CA ASN A 182 21.76 -10.57 6.19
C ASN A 182 20.92 -9.85 7.26
N GLU A 183 19.58 -9.89 7.18
CA GLU A 183 18.73 -9.31 8.21
C GLU A 183 18.85 -10.02 9.57
N LEU A 184 18.94 -11.35 9.60
CA LEU A 184 19.15 -12.10 10.84
C LEU A 184 20.51 -11.78 11.49
N LYS A 185 21.58 -11.64 10.70
CA LYS A 185 22.92 -11.22 11.18
C LYS A 185 22.87 -9.82 11.82
N LEU A 186 22.02 -8.94 11.31
CA LEU A 186 21.83 -7.60 11.84
C LEU A 186 20.94 -7.58 13.12
N PHE A 187 19.98 -8.50 13.25
CA PHE A 187 19.01 -8.53 14.35
C PHE A 187 19.60 -8.97 15.71
N ARG A 188 20.61 -9.85 15.71
CA ARG A 188 21.45 -10.30 16.86
C ARG A 188 20.75 -10.82 18.12
N THR A 189 19.43 -10.83 18.22
CA THR A 189 18.70 -11.23 19.44
C THR A 189 17.49 -12.10 19.09
N THR A 190 17.52 -13.38 19.39
CA THR A 190 16.32 -14.22 19.36
C THR A 190 16.02 -14.69 20.79
N GLN A 191 14.76 -14.57 21.21
CA GLN A 191 14.26 -15.07 22.48
C GLN A 191 12.99 -15.86 22.21
N ASP A 192 12.72 -16.86 23.06
CA ASP A 192 11.47 -17.62 23.01
C ASP A 192 10.24 -16.72 23.17
N LEU A 193 9.12 -17.08 22.53
CA LEU A 193 7.87 -16.35 22.59
C LEU A 193 7.45 -16.04 24.05
N PRO A 194 6.94 -14.82 24.33
CA PRO A 194 6.54 -14.45 25.68
C PRO A 194 5.28 -15.20 26.11
N ARG A 195 5.21 -15.59 27.39
CA ARG A 195 4.01 -16.17 28.01
C ARG A 195 2.99 -15.11 28.49
N SER A 196 3.41 -13.84 28.52
CA SER A 196 2.57 -12.69 28.88
C SER A 196 1.91 -12.07 27.65
N PRO A 197 0.78 -11.34 27.80
CA PRO A 197 0.18 -10.56 26.71
C PRO A 197 1.18 -9.59 26.06
N VAL A 198 0.99 -9.33 24.77
CA VAL A 198 1.86 -8.48 23.94
C VAL A 198 1.07 -7.32 23.36
N ASP A 199 1.71 -6.17 23.12
CA ASP A 199 1.04 -4.97 22.61
C ASP A 199 0.72 -5.09 21.11
N LEU A 200 1.59 -5.75 20.33
CA LEU A 200 1.48 -5.83 18.88
C LEU A 200 2.10 -7.13 18.33
N ILE A 201 1.54 -7.63 17.22
CA ILE A 201 2.12 -8.72 16.43
C ILE A 201 2.36 -8.24 15.01
N LEU A 202 3.60 -8.37 14.55
CA LEU A 202 3.96 -8.29 13.13
C LEU A 202 3.84 -9.68 12.53
N ASN A 203 2.80 -9.87 11.71
CA ASN A 203 2.45 -11.16 11.15
C ASN A 203 2.84 -11.24 9.68
N VAL A 204 3.69 -12.22 9.38
CA VAL A 204 4.01 -12.63 8.02
C VAL A 204 3.52 -14.07 7.73
N GLN A 205 3.12 -14.82 8.76
CA GLN A 205 2.58 -16.16 8.62
C GLN A 205 1.69 -16.53 9.83
N TYR A 206 0.44 -16.88 9.53
CA TYR A 206 -0.63 -17.39 10.41
C TYR A 206 -0.30 -17.51 11.92
N CYS A 207 -0.98 -16.72 12.75
CA CYS A 207 -1.09 -16.98 14.19
C CYS A 207 -2.51 -16.71 14.71
N SER A 208 -3.21 -17.76 15.15
CA SER A 208 -4.62 -17.72 15.58
C SER A 208 -4.79 -17.71 17.11
N HIS A 209 -3.69 -17.73 17.86
CA HIS A 209 -3.72 -17.96 19.30
C HIS A 209 -3.34 -16.75 20.17
N LEU A 210 -2.97 -15.62 19.57
CA LEU A 210 -2.52 -14.44 20.32
C LEU A 210 -3.59 -13.34 20.34
N GLN A 211 -3.97 -12.90 21.54
CA GLN A 211 -4.92 -11.81 21.77
C GLN A 211 -4.25 -10.44 21.67
N ALA A 212 -3.67 -10.09 20.51
CA ALA A 212 -3.09 -8.78 20.28
C ALA A 212 -3.48 -8.19 18.92
N SER A 213 -3.23 -6.89 18.72
CA SER A 213 -3.45 -6.27 17.40
C SER A 213 -2.43 -6.78 16.41
N VAL A 214 -2.90 -7.38 15.31
CA VAL A 214 -2.08 -7.97 14.26
C VAL A 214 -1.93 -7.00 13.09
N ILE A 215 -0.68 -6.76 12.67
CA ILE A 215 -0.35 -6.07 11.41
C ILE A 215 0.16 -7.11 10.41
N GLY A 216 -0.52 -7.23 9.27
CA GLY A 216 -0.06 -7.98 8.12
C GLY A 216 0.89 -7.14 7.27
N VAL A 217 2.11 -7.61 7.03
CA VAL A 217 3.11 -6.92 6.21
C VAL A 217 3.19 -7.58 4.83
N ASP A 218 2.64 -6.92 3.81
CA ASP A 218 2.56 -7.36 2.41
C ASP A 218 2.15 -8.83 2.22
N LEU A 219 1.13 -9.26 2.99
CA LEU A 219 0.70 -10.66 3.04
C LEU A 219 0.28 -11.19 1.65
N PRO A 220 0.70 -12.43 1.30
CA PRO A 220 0.27 -13.08 0.07
C PRO A 220 -1.24 -13.36 0.08
N LEU A 221 -1.83 -13.33 -1.12
CA LEU A 221 -3.28 -13.44 -1.36
C LEU A 221 -3.80 -14.88 -1.24
N ASP A 222 -2.92 -15.86 -1.36
CA ASP A 222 -3.27 -17.22 -1.78
C ASP A 222 -3.39 -18.22 -0.61
N GLY A 223 -3.66 -17.74 0.60
CA GLY A 223 -4.19 -18.60 1.67
C GLY A 223 -3.41 -18.54 2.99
N GLY A 224 -4.17 -18.32 4.07
CA GLY A 224 -3.68 -18.44 5.44
C GLY A 224 -3.47 -17.12 6.19
N ALA A 225 -3.83 -15.96 5.64
CA ALA A 225 -3.84 -14.73 6.43
C ALA A 225 -5.02 -14.76 7.42
N ASN A 226 -4.73 -14.82 8.71
CA ASN A 226 -5.73 -14.54 9.76
C ASN A 226 -6.28 -13.13 9.62
N GLU A 227 -7.42 -12.86 10.27
CA GLU A 227 -7.97 -11.51 10.43
C GLU A 227 -6.89 -10.57 10.97
N CYS A 228 -6.27 -9.81 10.07
CA CYS A 228 -5.36 -8.75 10.44
C CYS A 228 -6.22 -7.55 10.83
N LYS A 229 -5.86 -6.87 11.91
CA LYS A 229 -6.52 -5.61 12.25
C LYS A 229 -6.08 -4.51 11.27
N TYR A 230 -4.84 -4.60 10.83
CA TYR A 230 -4.22 -3.66 9.90
C TYR A 230 -3.40 -4.43 8.86
N SER A 231 -3.34 -3.93 7.63
CA SER A 231 -2.45 -4.44 6.60
C SER A 231 -1.68 -3.31 5.94
N LEU A 232 -0.36 -3.50 5.84
CA LEU A 232 0.57 -2.57 5.23
C LEU A 232 1.09 -3.16 3.93
N VAL A 233 0.87 -2.45 2.82
CA VAL A 233 1.21 -2.92 1.47
C VAL A 233 2.12 -1.94 0.75
N PRO A 234 3.06 -2.40 -0.09
CA PRO A 234 4.01 -1.53 -0.76
C PRO A 234 3.34 -0.77 -1.92
N LEU A 235 3.47 0.56 -1.91
CA LEU A 235 3.10 1.51 -2.97
C LEU A 235 1.63 1.50 -3.41
N LEU A 236 1.19 0.45 -4.10
CA LEU A 236 -0.14 0.30 -4.68
C LEU A 236 -0.78 -1.01 -4.19
N PRO A 237 -2.08 -0.98 -3.83
CA PRO A 237 -2.77 -2.17 -3.34
C PRO A 237 -2.97 -3.18 -4.48
N LEU A 238 -3.03 -4.48 -4.16
CA LEU A 238 -3.43 -5.47 -5.15
C LEU A 238 -4.96 -5.51 -5.27
N VAL A 239 -5.48 -5.64 -6.50
CA VAL A 239 -6.93 -5.72 -6.76
C VAL A 239 -7.63 -6.85 -6.00
N SER A 240 -6.92 -7.92 -5.72
CA SER A 240 -7.38 -9.12 -5.00
C SER A 240 -7.38 -8.97 -3.49
N MET A 241 -6.91 -7.84 -2.93
CA MET A 241 -6.92 -7.61 -1.49
C MET A 241 -8.28 -7.22 -0.93
N SER A 242 -9.30 -7.00 -1.77
CA SER A 242 -10.67 -6.64 -1.37
C SER A 242 -11.45 -7.73 -0.60
N SER A 243 -10.77 -8.79 -0.13
CA SER A 243 -11.39 -9.89 0.62
C SER A 243 -11.51 -9.60 2.12
N LYS A 244 -12.41 -10.32 2.81
CA LYS A 244 -12.91 -10.05 4.17
C LYS A 244 -11.90 -10.16 5.33
N ASN A 245 -10.62 -10.40 5.11
CA ASN A 245 -9.69 -10.83 6.17
C ASN A 245 -8.48 -9.89 6.43
N VAL A 246 -8.48 -8.69 5.85
CA VAL A 246 -7.26 -7.87 5.71
C VAL A 246 -7.29 -6.57 6.55
N GLY A 247 -8.37 -6.34 7.30
CA GLY A 247 -8.48 -5.19 8.22
C GLY A 247 -8.42 -3.83 7.52
N ARG A 248 -7.93 -2.81 8.23
CA ARG A 248 -7.71 -1.48 7.65
C ARG A 248 -6.43 -1.46 6.81
N PHE A 249 -6.53 -0.91 5.60
CA PHE A 249 -5.42 -0.83 4.67
C PHE A 249 -4.54 0.39 4.90
N TYR A 250 -3.24 0.17 4.75
CA TYR A 250 -2.23 1.21 4.71
C TYR A 250 -1.29 0.96 3.54
N LEU A 251 -0.97 2.01 2.82
CA LEU A 251 0.06 2.00 1.80
C LEU A 251 1.38 2.41 2.43
N CYS A 252 2.46 1.78 2.00
CA CYS A 252 3.81 2.07 2.40
C CYS A 252 4.59 2.76 1.27
N ASP A 253 5.24 3.87 1.58
CA ASP A 253 6.15 4.53 0.65
C ASP A 253 7.50 3.81 0.61
N LEU A 254 7.85 3.28 -0.56
CA LEU A 254 9.18 2.68 -0.80
C LEU A 254 10.22 3.68 -1.31
N GLY A 255 9.82 4.94 -1.55
CA GLY A 255 10.69 6.01 -2.06
C GLY A 255 10.94 5.94 -3.57
N PHE A 256 10.07 5.25 -4.32
CA PHE A 256 10.22 5.11 -5.77
C PHE A 256 10.02 6.46 -6.47
N GLY A 257 11.00 6.85 -7.28
CA GLY A 257 10.91 8.07 -8.08
C GLY A 257 9.94 7.93 -9.26
N GLN A 258 9.47 9.07 -9.76
CA GLN A 258 8.53 9.15 -10.88
C GLN A 258 9.00 8.38 -12.13
N HIS A 259 10.31 8.37 -12.37
CA HIS A 259 10.94 7.67 -13.50
C HIS A 259 10.66 6.16 -13.51
N VAL A 260 10.52 5.52 -12.33
CA VAL A 260 10.20 4.08 -12.22
C VAL A 260 8.83 3.76 -12.82
N PHE A 261 7.85 4.63 -12.56
CA PHE A 261 6.49 4.51 -13.08
C PHE A 261 6.42 4.92 -14.56
N GLN A 262 7.13 5.98 -14.94
CA GLN A 262 7.21 6.46 -16.34
C GLN A 262 7.81 5.42 -17.28
N HIS A 263 8.79 4.62 -16.82
CA HIS A 263 9.36 3.52 -17.59
C HIS A 263 8.31 2.45 -17.98
N LEU A 264 7.25 2.31 -17.18
CA LEU A 264 6.11 1.44 -17.45
C LEU A 264 4.92 2.19 -18.07
N GLN A 265 5.11 3.44 -18.49
CA GLN A 265 4.06 4.34 -19.00
C GLN A 265 2.93 4.58 -18.00
N ILE A 266 3.22 4.45 -16.70
CA ILE A 266 2.29 4.73 -15.60
C ILE A 266 2.44 6.21 -15.21
N ARG A 267 1.36 6.98 -15.29
CA ARG A 267 1.29 8.31 -14.69
C ARG A 267 1.04 8.17 -13.21
N TYR A 268 2.05 8.45 -12.39
CA TYR A 268 1.99 8.30 -10.95
C TYR A 268 1.99 9.67 -10.26
N ALA A 269 1.11 9.85 -9.29
CA ALA A 269 1.19 10.93 -8.33
C ALA A 269 1.28 10.29 -6.94
N SER A 270 2.21 10.76 -6.12
CA SER A 270 2.42 10.15 -4.80
C SER A 270 1.24 10.44 -3.86
N PRO A 271 0.59 9.41 -3.26
CA PRO A 271 -0.45 9.60 -2.25
C PRO A 271 0.10 9.96 -0.86
N PHE A 272 1.42 9.90 -0.67
CA PHE A 272 2.04 9.85 0.65
C PHE A 272 2.25 11.22 1.31
N GLY A 273 2.33 12.29 0.52
CA GLY A 273 2.67 13.63 1.02
C GLY A 273 3.98 13.61 1.82
N ALA A 274 3.93 14.05 3.09
CA ALA A 274 5.08 14.05 4.01
C ALA A 274 5.19 12.79 4.90
N LYS A 275 4.33 11.79 4.70
CA LYS A 275 4.24 10.59 5.55
C LYS A 275 4.95 9.40 4.89
N SER A 276 5.49 8.48 5.68
CA SER A 276 6.04 7.20 5.19
C SER A 276 4.98 6.15 4.88
N PHE A 277 3.74 6.35 5.37
CA PHE A 277 2.60 5.50 5.08
C PHE A 277 1.28 6.30 5.15
N VAL A 278 0.25 5.84 4.45
CA VAL A 278 -1.09 6.47 4.45
C VAL A 278 -2.19 5.42 4.57
N ALA A 279 -3.28 5.76 5.24
CA ALA A 279 -4.46 4.89 5.30
C ALA A 279 -5.20 4.94 3.96
N LEU A 280 -5.67 3.78 3.51
CA LEU A 280 -6.57 3.65 2.38
C LEU A 280 -7.98 3.36 2.91
N HIS A 281 -8.97 4.06 2.35
CA HIS A 281 -10.37 3.90 2.69
C HIS A 281 -11.11 3.38 1.44
N ASP A 282 -12.08 2.50 1.65
CA ASP A 282 -12.99 2.10 0.59
C ASP A 282 -13.89 3.29 0.23
N ASN A 283 -14.09 3.50 -1.08
CA ASN A 283 -15.06 4.47 -1.59
C ASN A 283 -16.50 3.94 -1.45
#